data_AF-A0A368X5M7-F1
#
_entry.id   AF-A0A368X5M7-F1
#
_cell.length_a   1.000
_cell.length_b   1.000
_cell.length_c   1.000
_cell.angle_alpha   90.00
_cell.angle_beta   90.00
_cell.angle_gamma   90.00
#
_symmetry.space_group_name_H-M   'P 1'
#
loop_
_entity.id
_entity.type
_entity.pdbx_description
1 polymer ?
#
loop_
_entity_poly.entity_id
_entity_poly.type
_entity_poly.pdbx_seq_one_letter_code
_entity_poly.pdbx_strand_id
1 'polypeptide(L)'
;MSNLSALVGAVLFAWLPEDEHPHQPGPKYRPVLVIDADPEGKRVCLAYGTSQRVDQNGKGEITFRKDEINGLTKDTKFCLGKTKWVPVAPEYLSKTKTAGGLTVLGMTPRNRTDDLVDRLEEVADL
;
A
#
# COMPACT_ATOMS: atom_id res chain seq x y z
N MET A 1 -12.47 8.14 -17.19
CA MET A 1 -11.21 8.42 -16.50
C MET A 1 -11.17 7.57 -15.25
N SER A 2 -10.17 6.70 -15.09
CA SER A 2 -10.00 5.93 -13.86
C SER A 2 -9.71 6.91 -12.72
N ASN A 3 -10.53 6.92 -11.67
CA ASN A 3 -10.30 7.77 -10.51
C ASN A 3 -9.18 7.17 -9.66
N LEU A 4 -7.94 7.25 -10.15
CA LEU A 4 -6.75 6.69 -9.49
C LEU A 4 -6.57 7.28 -8.09
N SER A 5 -6.91 8.57 -7.93
CA SER A 5 -6.93 9.26 -6.65
C SER A 5 -7.93 8.66 -5.64
N ALA A 6 -9.00 8.01 -6.09
CA ALA A 6 -9.92 7.30 -5.19
C ALA A 6 -9.31 6.03 -4.57
N LEU A 7 -8.13 5.59 -5.05
CA LEU A 7 -7.39 4.50 -4.43
C LEU A 7 -6.53 4.97 -3.26
N VAL A 8 -6.34 6.28 -3.03
CA VAL A 8 -5.60 6.74 -1.85
C VAL A 8 -6.32 6.30 -0.58
N GLY A 9 -5.57 5.68 0.34
CA GLY A 9 -6.09 5.00 1.52
C GLY A 9 -6.58 3.56 1.25
N ALA A 10 -6.49 3.05 0.03
CA ALA A 10 -6.82 1.65 -0.24
C ALA A 10 -5.68 0.72 0.19
N VAL A 11 -6.04 -0.40 0.82
CA VAL A 11 -5.16 -1.55 0.96
C VAL A 11 -5.43 -2.52 -0.17
N LEU A 12 -4.37 -2.89 -0.89
CA LEU A 12 -4.43 -3.81 -2.02
C LEU A 12 -3.23 -4.76 -1.99
N PHE A 13 -3.24 -5.80 -2.82
CA PHE A 13 -2.04 -6.60 -3.06
C PHE A 13 -1.21 -6.06 -4.23
N ALA A 14 0.10 -6.03 -4.06
CA ALA A 14 1.05 -5.68 -5.12
C ALA A 14 2.36 -6.46 -5.03
N TRP A 15 3.04 -6.57 -6.17
CA TRP A 15 4.44 -6.99 -6.29
C TRP A 15 5.35 -5.77 -6.10
N LEU A 16 5.47 -5.29 -4.86
CA LEU A 16 6.20 -4.07 -4.54
C LEU A 16 7.71 -4.21 -4.85
N PRO A 17 8.31 -3.30 -5.65
CA PRO A 17 9.74 -3.34 -5.97
C PRO A 17 10.65 -3.34 -4.75
N GLU A 18 11.84 -3.92 -4.92
CA GLU A 18 12.96 -3.80 -3.97
C GLU A 18 13.83 -2.59 -4.33
N ASP A 19 14.61 -2.09 -3.37
CA ASP A 19 15.44 -0.89 -3.56
C ASP A 19 16.53 -1.13 -4.61
N GLU A 20 17.06 -2.34 -4.68
CA GLU A 20 18.07 -2.81 -5.62
C GLU A 20 17.52 -2.96 -7.06
N HIS A 21 16.20 -3.16 -7.18
CA HIS A 21 15.51 -3.42 -8.45
C HIS A 21 14.22 -2.57 -8.58
N PRO A 22 14.32 -1.24 -8.58
CA PRO A 22 13.16 -0.34 -8.46
C PRO A 22 12.21 -0.38 -9.68
N HIS A 23 12.68 -0.91 -10.81
CA HIS A 23 11.93 -1.01 -12.06
C HIS A 23 11.41 -2.43 -12.34
N GLN A 24 11.47 -3.33 -11.36
CA GLN A 24 11.00 -4.70 -11.51
C GLN A 24 9.93 -4.99 -10.44
N PRO A 25 8.91 -5.80 -10.76
CA PRO A 25 8.00 -6.32 -9.74
C PRO A 25 8.79 -7.05 -8.66
N GLY A 26 8.46 -6.79 -7.40
CA GLY A 26 9.15 -7.46 -6.30
C GLY A 26 8.87 -8.97 -6.26
N PRO A 27 9.64 -9.73 -5.47
CA PRO A 27 9.53 -11.19 -5.44
C PRO A 27 8.30 -11.72 -4.70
N LYS A 28 7.51 -10.84 -4.06
CA LYS A 28 6.39 -11.26 -3.20
C LYS A 28 5.16 -10.36 -3.37
N TYR A 29 4.06 -11.00 -3.75
CA TYR A 29 2.73 -10.41 -3.74
C TYR A 29 2.24 -10.24 -2.31
N ARG A 30 2.12 -9.00 -1.85
CA ARG A 30 1.83 -8.67 -0.45
C ARG A 30 0.83 -7.53 -0.33
N PRO A 31 0.14 -7.39 0.82
CA PRO A 31 -0.63 -6.19 1.12
C PRO A 31 0.28 -4.96 1.13
N VAL A 32 -0.21 -3.89 0.54
CA VAL A 32 0.39 -2.55 0.49
C VAL A 32 -0.71 -1.51 0.72
N LEU A 33 -0.33 -0.34 1.22
CA LEU A 33 -1.23 0.79 1.37
C LEU A 33 -0.94 1.82 0.28
N VAL A 34 -1.96 2.24 -0.46
CA VAL A 34 -1.84 3.35 -1.42
C VAL A 34 -1.86 4.65 -0.63
N ILE A 35 -0.78 5.42 -0.70
CA ILE A 35 -0.66 6.69 0.03
C ILE A 35 -0.75 7.90 -0.89
N ASP A 36 -0.53 7.71 -2.20
CA ASP A 36 -0.63 8.77 -3.20
C ASP A 36 -0.91 8.18 -4.59
N ALA A 37 -1.34 9.01 -5.51
CA ALA A 37 -1.70 8.65 -6.87
C ALA A 37 -1.31 9.76 -7.85
N ASP A 38 -0.76 9.37 -8.99
CA ASP A 38 -0.44 10.24 -10.11
C ASP A 38 -1.23 9.75 -11.33
N PRO A 39 -2.44 10.32 -11.57
CA PRO A 39 -3.30 9.94 -12.67
C PRO A 39 -2.68 10.20 -14.05
N GLU A 40 -1.86 11.25 -14.19
CA GLU A 40 -1.22 11.61 -15.45
C GLU A 40 -0.11 10.61 -15.80
N GLY A 41 0.75 10.31 -14.83
CA GLY A 41 1.81 9.30 -14.93
C GLY A 41 1.31 7.86 -14.83
N LYS A 42 0.00 7.64 -14.61
CA LYS A 42 -0.64 6.33 -14.41
C LYS A 42 0.11 5.46 -13.41
N ARG A 43 0.43 6.02 -12.24
CA ARG A 43 1.18 5.35 -11.18
C ARG A 43 0.61 5.65 -9.81
N VAL A 44 0.85 4.75 -8.87
CA VAL A 44 0.44 4.88 -7.46
C VAL A 44 1.64 4.77 -6.55
N CYS A 45 1.63 5.51 -5.46
CA CYS A 45 2.63 5.41 -4.41
C CYS A 45 2.15 4.41 -3.36
N LEU A 46 2.93 3.36 -3.17
CA LEU A 46 2.61 2.24 -2.29
C LEU A 46 3.55 2.21 -1.09
N ALA A 47 2.99 2.15 0.11
CA ALA A 47 3.73 1.87 1.33
C ALA A 47 3.87 0.37 1.58
N TYR A 48 5.07 -0.04 2.00
CA TYR A 48 5.41 -1.43 2.28
C TYR A 48 4.58 -2.03 3.43
N GLY A 49 3.95 -3.18 3.19
CA GLY A 49 3.24 -3.96 4.21
C GLY A 49 4.02 -5.18 4.72
N THR A 50 3.94 -5.44 6.04
CA THR A 50 4.52 -6.60 6.71
C THR A 50 3.65 -7.12 7.85
N SER A 51 3.63 -8.44 8.06
CA SER A 51 2.96 -9.08 9.20
C SER A 51 3.90 -9.31 10.39
N GLN A 52 5.06 -8.64 10.41
CA GLN A 52 6.06 -8.77 11.48
C GLN A 52 5.98 -7.57 12.43
N ARG A 53 6.20 -7.81 13.73
CA ARG A 53 6.24 -6.79 14.80
C ARG A 53 5.00 -5.88 14.82
N VAL A 54 3.82 -6.45 14.59
CA VAL A 54 2.53 -5.73 14.45
C VAL A 54 1.94 -5.24 15.79
N ASP A 55 2.64 -5.51 16.89
CA ASP A 55 2.34 -5.04 18.24
C ASP A 55 2.98 -3.69 18.57
N GLN A 56 3.90 -3.21 17.72
CA GLN A 56 4.66 -1.99 17.94
C GLN A 56 4.74 -1.18 16.64
N ASN A 57 4.46 0.12 16.69
CA ASN A 57 4.66 1.04 15.57
C ASN A 57 5.80 2.00 15.91
N GLY A 58 6.78 2.09 15.01
CA GLY A 58 7.77 3.17 15.01
C GLY A 58 7.26 4.41 14.27
N LYS A 59 8.18 5.36 14.04
CA LYS A 59 7.93 6.57 13.27
C LYS A 59 7.48 6.23 11.84
N GLY A 60 6.36 6.79 11.40
CA GLY A 60 5.76 6.54 10.11
C GLY A 60 5.26 5.10 9.92
N GLU A 61 5.02 4.35 10.99
CA GLU A 61 4.44 3.02 10.92
C GLU A 61 3.01 3.02 11.43
N ILE A 62 2.11 2.33 10.73
CA ILE A 62 0.73 2.13 11.16
C ILE A 62 0.34 0.67 11.00
N THR A 63 -0.28 0.10 12.03
CA THR A 63 -0.81 -1.27 11.97
C THR A 63 -2.32 -1.25 11.84
N PHE A 64 -2.82 -2.00 10.85
CA PHE A 64 -4.22 -2.38 10.75
C PHE A 64 -4.37 -3.85 11.15
N ARG A 65 -5.31 -4.10 12.05
CA ARG A 65 -5.71 -5.45 12.46
C ARG A 65 -6.52 -6.10 11.34
N LYS A 66 -6.48 -7.42 11.27
CA LYS A 66 -7.18 -8.20 10.23
C LYS A 66 -8.69 -7.97 10.17
N ASP A 67 -9.29 -7.57 11.29
CA ASP A 67 -10.72 -7.27 11.43
C ASP A 67 -11.08 -5.82 11.13
N GLU A 68 -10.10 -4.92 11.05
CA GLU A 68 -10.31 -3.52 10.64
C GLU A 68 -10.49 -3.37 9.13
N ILE A 69 -9.88 -4.25 8.33
CA ILE A 69 -9.94 -4.21 6.87
C ILE A 69 -10.35 -5.58 6.33
N ASN A 70 -11.53 -5.62 5.71
CA ASN A 70 -12.03 -6.84 5.10
C ASN A 70 -11.03 -7.37 4.05
N GLY A 71 -10.80 -8.69 4.00
CA GLY A 71 -9.82 -9.31 3.11
C GLY A 71 -8.36 -9.30 3.60
N LEU A 72 -8.03 -8.58 4.67
CA LEU A 72 -6.74 -8.72 5.34
C LEU A 72 -6.74 -10.00 6.19
N THR A 73 -5.86 -10.97 5.89
CA THR A 73 -5.87 -12.28 6.59
C THR A 73 -5.01 -12.30 7.85
N LYS A 74 -4.15 -11.29 8.04
CA LYS A 74 -3.26 -11.12 9.18
C LYS A 74 -3.15 -9.64 9.49
N ASP A 75 -2.94 -9.32 10.76
CA ASP A 75 -2.53 -7.98 11.15
C ASP A 75 -1.32 -7.56 10.30
N THR A 76 -1.39 -6.36 9.75
CA THR A 76 -0.39 -5.86 8.82
C THR A 76 0.01 -4.47 9.22
N LYS A 77 1.31 -4.29 9.40
CA LYS A 77 1.96 -3.00 9.58
C LYS A 77 2.37 -2.45 8.22
N PHE A 78 2.07 -1.19 7.98
CA PHE A 78 2.49 -0.43 6.83
C PHE A 78 3.58 0.56 7.25
N CYS A 79 4.70 0.56 6.53
CA CYS A 79 5.82 1.46 6.76
C CYS A 79 5.76 2.61 5.76
N LEU A 80 5.26 3.77 6.17
CA LEU A 80 5.01 4.94 5.33
C LEU A 80 6.30 5.67 4.91
N GLY A 81 7.42 5.43 5.62
CA GLY A 81 8.75 5.85 5.18
C GLY A 81 9.40 4.92 4.14
N LYS A 82 8.74 3.81 3.76
CA LYS A 82 9.23 2.84 2.77
C LYS A 82 8.24 2.72 1.63
N THR A 83 8.33 3.65 0.69
CA THR A 83 7.34 3.83 -0.36
C THR A 83 7.93 3.62 -1.75
N LYS A 84 7.09 3.18 -2.69
CA LYS A 84 7.44 3.01 -4.09
C LYS A 84 6.33 3.52 -5.00
N TRP A 85 6.71 4.38 -5.94
CA TRP A 85 5.87 4.67 -7.09
C TRP A 85 5.91 3.49 -8.05
N VAL A 86 4.76 2.88 -8.33
CA VAL A 86 4.64 1.77 -9.27
C VAL A 86 3.65 2.11 -10.39
N PRO A 87 3.90 1.66 -11.63
CA PRO A 87 2.93 1.76 -12.70
C PRO A 87 1.62 1.03 -12.38
N VAL A 88 0.50 1.57 -12.84
CA VAL A 88 -0.79 0.88 -12.85
C VAL A 88 -0.77 -0.16 -13.97
N ALA A 89 -0.07 -1.27 -13.74
CA ALA A 89 0.14 -2.32 -14.71
C ALA A 89 -0.02 -3.73 -14.08
N PRO A 90 -0.51 -4.73 -14.83
CA PRO A 90 -0.80 -6.06 -14.30
C PRO A 90 0.39 -6.75 -13.62
N GLU A 91 1.61 -6.52 -14.09
CA GLU A 91 2.84 -7.09 -13.53
C GLU A 91 3.12 -6.61 -12.09
N TYR A 92 2.59 -5.44 -11.69
CA TYR A 92 2.68 -4.94 -10.32
C TYR A 92 1.43 -5.24 -9.50
N LEU A 93 0.26 -5.20 -10.12
CA LEU A 93 -1.02 -5.09 -9.41
C LEU A 93 -1.94 -6.30 -9.55
N SER A 94 -1.57 -7.31 -10.34
CA SER A 94 -2.34 -8.55 -10.48
C SER A 94 -1.55 -9.78 -10.05
N LYS A 95 -2.27 -10.71 -9.41
CA LYS A 95 -1.74 -12.03 -9.06
C LYS A 95 -1.61 -12.95 -10.27
N THR A 96 -2.46 -12.77 -11.28
CA THR A 96 -2.49 -13.61 -12.49
C THR A 96 -2.44 -12.73 -13.73
N LYS A 97 -1.62 -13.10 -14.72
CA LYS A 97 -1.50 -12.36 -15.99
C LYS A 97 -2.81 -12.31 -16.80
N THR A 98 -3.81 -13.12 -16.44
CA THR A 98 -5.06 -13.32 -17.16
C THR A 98 -6.26 -12.58 -16.57
N ALA A 99 -6.22 -12.17 -15.29
CA ALA A 99 -7.25 -11.33 -14.70
C ALA A 99 -6.67 -9.92 -14.49
N GLY A 100 -7.03 -8.98 -15.35
CA GLY A 100 -6.62 -7.57 -15.25
C GLY A 100 -7.27 -6.80 -14.09
N GLY A 101 -7.48 -7.47 -12.94
CA GLY A 101 -8.16 -6.92 -11.79
C GLY A 101 -7.20 -6.59 -10.66
N LEU A 102 -7.21 -5.33 -10.23
CA LEU A 102 -6.58 -4.89 -8.99
C LEU A 102 -7.21 -5.66 -7.81
N THR A 103 -6.39 -6.30 -6.98
CA THR A 103 -6.90 -6.97 -5.76
C THR A 103 -6.97 -5.96 -4.61
N VAL A 104 -8.02 -5.14 -4.58
CA VAL A 104 -8.32 -4.25 -3.46
C VAL A 104 -8.94 -5.06 -2.32
N LEU A 105 -8.38 -4.94 -1.13
CA LEU A 105 -8.88 -5.60 0.08
C LEU A 105 -9.93 -4.72 0.77
N GLY A 106 -9.60 -3.44 0.94
CA GLY A 106 -10.50 -2.46 1.52
C GLY A 106 -9.86 -1.08 1.61
N MET A 107 -10.53 -0.18 2.30
CA MET A 107 -10.05 1.18 2.54
C MET A 107 -9.61 1.32 4.00
N THR A 108 -8.70 2.26 4.26
CA THR A 108 -8.40 2.73 5.62
C THR A 108 -9.72 3.06 6.33
N PRO A 109 -9.96 2.49 7.52
CA PRO A 109 -11.14 2.81 8.30
C PRO A 109 -11.21 4.30 8.62
N ARG A 110 -12.40 4.90 8.60
CA ARG A 110 -12.57 6.34 8.83
C ARG A 110 -12.04 6.79 10.20
N ASN A 111 -12.18 5.95 11.22
CA ASN A 111 -11.65 6.19 12.57
C ASN A 111 -10.12 6.07 12.67
N ARG A 112 -9.43 5.71 11.58
CA ARG A 112 -7.97 5.60 11.49
C ARG A 112 -7.38 6.64 10.52
N THR A 113 -8.20 7.50 9.92
CA THR A 113 -7.72 8.50 8.96
C THR A 113 -6.78 9.51 9.61
N ASP A 114 -7.11 10.02 10.80
CA ASP A 114 -6.26 11.00 11.49
C ASP A 114 -4.91 10.38 11.89
N ASP A 115 -4.90 9.16 12.47
CA ASP A 115 -3.66 8.41 12.77
C ASP A 115 -2.82 8.20 11.51
N LEU A 116 -3.44 7.85 10.36
CA LEU A 116 -2.72 7.72 9.11
C LEU A 116 -2.07 9.05 8.67
N VAL A 117 -2.79 10.18 8.78
CA VAL A 117 -2.27 11.51 8.43
C VAL A 117 -1.10 11.87 9.35
N ASP A 118 -1.24 11.71 10.67
CA ASP A 118 -0.17 11.97 11.64
C ASP A 118 1.09 11.16 11.28
N ARG A 119 0.93 9.87 10.92
CA ARG A 119 2.07 9.04 10.50
C ARG A 119 2.69 9.44 9.17
N LEU A 120 1.90 10.00 8.24
CA LEU A 120 2.41 10.54 6.99
C LEU A 120 3.22 11.81 7.25
N GLU A 121 2.73 12.70 8.11
CA GLU A 121 3.43 13.94 8.50
C GLU A 121 4.77 13.64 9.15
N GLU A 122 4.85 12.60 10.00
CA GLU A 122 6.12 12.18 10.60
C GLU A 122 7.21 11.92 9.54
N VAL A 123 6.86 11.40 8.36
CA VAL A 123 7.82 11.02 7.31
C VAL A 123 7.89 11.99 6.13
N ALA A 124 7.04 13.01 6.08
CA ALA A 124 7.03 13.99 5.01
C ALA A 124 8.28 14.90 4.98
N ASP A 125 8.96 15.04 6.13
CA ASP A 125 10.16 15.86 6.30
C ASP A 125 11.49 15.05 6.22
N LEU A 126 11.45 13.81 5.74
CA LEU A 126 12.62 12.92 5.60
C LEU A 126 13.08 12.81 4.14
#